data_AF-A0A2D9CJY8-F1
#
_entry.id   AF-A0A2D9CJY8-F1
#
_cell.length_a   1.000
_cell.length_b   1.000
_cell.length_c   1.000
_cell.angle_alpha   90.00
_cell.angle_beta   90.00
_cell.angle_gamma   90.00
#
_symmetry.space_group_name_H-M   'P 1'
#
loop_
_entity.id
_entity.type
_entity.pdbx_description
1 polymer ?
#
loop_
_entity_poly.entity_id
_entity_poly.type
_entity_poly.pdbx_seq_one_letter_code
_entity_poly.pdbx_strand_id
1 'polypeptide(L)'
;MHNRLQDATQPLNTNRADERDQRVSRETRDTIRFDRAAAPGRETGAHSGIAQAAPSRARAPQRDTDQATPDVCALVHAHLVRSLGANRVRRYLNERTQMRQLDDGSIEICAGDAFTLDMIERRLGDALRIGAQFALGTTEPVLRYRVDADLQPQTQQGAREIAPQSDDSKLQTLSNRVALPKQNRAPERCPRLEQFVVGASNRLAYESVKQCVEASSPGAPVFVHGVCGVGKTHLLRGATLLARRLRPGCKVRYTTGEAFTNAFVNAIRTRTVEAFQKKYRGLDLLCIDDIHLMAGKQATQHELLQIFNTLSLGGARIILASDAHPRMIARLDQALSSRFSAGLVVRIDEPDATLARQLVAGIAMKHGLTLDEAAIRVICDRVGIGRGASVRDLEGAVLQVHAVCRLLDRDSSSERGAVTPTASHVRQAMSLRCGEDTSIQSRPIALDDITRTICAELSVSLGDLRGKGRQKKVVLARELITHLARQLTSKSFPEIAHMLGRSNHSTVITAAKRFKDRLSASQSVQADCPFDGLPLVELTQRLTQSVQQG
;
A
#
# COMPACT_ATOMS: atom_id res chain seq x y z
N MET A 1 -43.47 -13.98 -61.02
CA MET A 1 -44.12 -12.73 -61.47
C MET A 1 -43.49 -11.60 -60.69
N HIS A 2 -42.49 -10.95 -61.28
CA HIS A 2 -42.57 -9.59 -61.83
C HIS A 2 -42.80 -8.52 -60.75
N ASN A 3 -42.06 -7.42 -60.58
CA ASN A 3 -40.76 -6.86 -61.00
C ASN A 3 -40.94 -5.33 -60.81
N ARG A 4 -40.00 -4.65 -60.15
CA ARG A 4 -39.67 -3.20 -60.20
C ARG A 4 -38.43 -3.05 -59.28
N LEU A 5 -37.17 -3.10 -59.73
CA LEU A 5 -36.43 -2.22 -60.68
C LEU A 5 -36.69 -0.73 -60.37
N GLN A 6 -35.73 0.16 -60.15
CA GLN A 6 -34.30 0.25 -60.51
C GLN A 6 -33.66 1.34 -59.58
N ASP A 7 -32.47 1.11 -59.02
CA ASP A 7 -31.13 1.49 -59.54
C ASP A 7 -30.84 3.00 -59.64
N ALA A 8 -29.80 3.42 -58.90
CA ALA A 8 -28.82 4.42 -59.31
C ALA A 8 -27.54 4.34 -58.43
N THR A 9 -26.63 3.45 -58.85
CA THR A 9 -25.18 3.68 -59.06
C THR A 9 -24.79 5.17 -59.20
N GLN A 10 -23.65 5.74 -58.79
CA GLN A 10 -22.27 5.28 -58.57
C GLN A 10 -21.43 6.48 -57.98
N PRO A 11 -20.11 6.36 -57.73
CA PRO A 11 -19.35 7.15 -56.75
C PRO A 11 -18.63 8.39 -57.33
N LEU A 12 -18.14 9.26 -56.45
CA LEU A 12 -17.15 10.28 -56.79
C LEU A 12 -15.84 10.03 -56.05
N ASN A 13 -14.87 9.57 -56.82
CA ASN A 13 -13.45 9.56 -56.55
C ASN A 13 -12.84 10.64 -57.46
N THR A 14 -12.08 11.61 -56.94
CA THR A 14 -11.06 12.32 -57.73
C THR A 14 -9.92 12.81 -56.85
N ASN A 15 -8.77 12.18 -57.07
CA ASN A 15 -7.41 12.69 -56.86
C ASN A 15 -7.18 14.09 -57.48
N ARG A 16 -6.27 14.83 -56.85
CA ARG A 16 -5.22 15.70 -57.44
C ARG A 16 -4.33 16.14 -56.26
N ALA A 17 -3.06 15.75 -56.09
CA ALA A 17 -1.87 16.01 -56.93
C ALA A 17 -1.81 17.51 -57.31
N ASP A 18 -0.75 18.29 -57.09
CA ASP A 18 0.66 17.98 -56.92
C ASP A 18 1.40 19.29 -56.55
N GLU A 19 2.67 19.16 -56.14
CA GLU A 19 3.77 20.10 -56.45
C GLU A 19 3.83 21.54 -55.82
N ARG A 20 4.84 21.80 -54.97
CA ARG A 20 6.19 22.34 -55.31
C ARG A 20 6.81 23.29 -54.28
N ASP A 21 8.14 23.17 -54.23
CA ASP A 21 9.20 24.12 -53.85
C ASP A 21 9.43 24.48 -52.37
N GLN A 22 10.53 24.02 -51.74
CA GLN A 22 11.94 24.45 -51.91
C GLN A 22 12.20 25.92 -51.55
N ARG A 23 12.93 26.14 -50.45
CA ARG A 23 14.15 26.97 -50.33
C ARG A 23 14.63 26.95 -48.87
N VAL A 24 15.82 26.43 -48.54
CA VAL A 24 17.17 26.97 -48.79
C VAL A 24 17.53 28.06 -47.77
N SER A 25 18.34 27.62 -46.79
CA SER A 25 19.70 28.13 -46.51
C SER A 25 19.96 29.20 -45.46
N ARG A 26 21.12 28.95 -44.81
CA ARG A 26 22.19 29.89 -44.36
C ARG A 26 21.87 30.71 -43.12
N GLU A 27 22.81 31.21 -42.33
CA GLU A 27 24.26 31.04 -42.09
C GLU A 27 24.47 31.80 -40.76
N THR A 28 25.37 31.40 -39.87
CA THR A 28 26.68 32.08 -39.60
C THR A 28 27.34 31.25 -38.48
N ARG A 29 28.51 30.59 -38.63
CA ARG A 29 29.88 31.09 -38.82
C ARG A 29 30.21 32.32 -37.96
N ASP A 30 30.98 32.10 -36.89
CA ASP A 30 32.38 32.55 -36.83
C ASP A 30 33.15 31.74 -35.76
N THR A 31 34.22 31.00 -36.10
CA THR A 31 35.64 31.44 -36.21
C THR A 31 36.16 31.90 -34.83
N ILE A 32 37.13 31.24 -34.18
CA ILE A 32 38.57 31.42 -34.39
C ILE A 32 39.36 30.26 -33.74
N ARG A 33 40.28 29.68 -34.52
CA ARG A 33 41.45 28.89 -34.08
C ARG A 33 42.48 29.83 -33.43
N PHE A 34 43.16 29.39 -32.38
CA PHE A 34 44.62 29.53 -32.32
C PHE A 34 45.25 28.28 -31.71
N ASP A 35 46.39 27.95 -32.28
CA ASP A 35 47.11 26.70 -32.29
C ASP A 35 48.39 26.82 -31.43
N ARG A 36 48.98 25.65 -31.15
CA ARG A 36 50.42 25.35 -31.00
C ARG A 36 51.16 25.28 -29.64
N ALA A 37 51.76 24.09 -29.51
CA ALA A 37 53.16 23.73 -29.17
C ALA A 37 53.54 23.65 -27.68
N ALA A 38 53.95 22.53 -27.06
CA ALA A 38 54.93 21.45 -27.35
C ALA A 38 56.33 21.68 -26.69
N ALA A 39 56.56 21.00 -25.53
CA ALA A 39 57.77 20.37 -24.92
C ALA A 39 59.16 21.07 -25.00
N PRO A 40 60.30 20.55 -24.45
CA PRO A 40 60.58 19.40 -23.55
C PRO A 40 61.60 19.69 -22.39
N GLY A 41 62.01 18.69 -21.58
CA GLY A 41 63.22 18.79 -20.71
C GLY A 41 63.48 17.60 -19.75
N ARG A 42 64.73 17.13 -19.67
CA ARG A 42 65.28 15.88 -19.06
C ARG A 42 65.98 16.04 -17.69
N GLU A 43 65.99 14.94 -16.91
CA GLU A 43 67.03 14.24 -16.07
C GLU A 43 68.15 14.93 -15.21
N THR A 44 68.59 14.13 -14.20
CA THR A 44 69.87 14.07 -13.40
C THR A 44 69.88 14.79 -12.03
N GLY A 45 70.48 14.32 -10.91
CA GLY A 45 71.27 13.12 -10.52
C GLY A 45 71.85 13.21 -9.08
N ALA A 46 72.48 12.11 -8.60
CA ALA A 46 73.62 11.97 -7.62
C ALA A 46 73.45 11.91 -6.06
N HIS A 47 73.88 10.74 -5.50
CA HIS A 47 74.85 10.39 -4.39
C HIS A 47 75.24 11.44 -3.31
N SER A 48 75.66 11.17 -2.05
CA SER A 48 76.24 10.04 -1.27
C SER A 48 76.39 10.44 0.23
N GLY A 49 76.72 9.51 1.15
CA GLY A 49 77.45 9.86 2.40
C GLY A 49 77.15 9.03 3.68
N ILE A 50 78.12 8.20 4.10
CA ILE A 50 78.17 7.38 5.34
C ILE A 50 79.21 8.01 6.30
N ALA A 51 78.98 8.00 7.63
CA ALA A 51 80.02 7.81 8.67
C ALA A 51 79.47 7.78 10.12
N GLN A 52 80.20 7.08 11.01
CA GLN A 52 79.84 6.51 12.32
C GLN A 52 80.45 7.23 13.55
N ALA A 53 80.09 6.70 14.74
CA ALA A 53 80.81 6.65 16.06
C ALA A 53 80.50 7.78 17.08
N ALA A 54 80.43 7.61 18.42
CA ALA A 54 80.78 6.55 19.40
C ALA A 54 80.09 6.85 20.79
N PRO A 55 80.24 6.03 21.86
CA PRO A 55 79.29 5.89 22.98
C PRO A 55 79.70 6.53 24.33
N SER A 56 78.77 6.72 25.29
CA SER A 56 79.06 6.61 26.74
C SER A 56 77.82 6.60 27.68
N ARG A 57 77.80 5.56 28.53
CA ARG A 57 77.33 5.40 29.94
C ARG A 57 75.92 5.83 30.42
N ALA A 58 75.28 4.87 31.08
CA ALA A 58 73.94 4.84 31.65
C ALA A 58 73.82 5.38 33.10
N ARG A 59 72.65 5.95 33.45
CA ARG A 59 71.77 5.48 34.56
C ARG A 59 70.38 6.17 34.59
N ALA A 60 69.34 5.36 34.29
CA ALA A 60 67.93 5.25 34.78
C ALA A 60 67.06 6.48 35.14
N PRO A 61 65.71 6.37 35.12
CA PRO A 61 64.80 5.54 34.32
C PRO A 61 63.83 6.41 33.49
N GLN A 62 63.67 6.16 32.19
CA GLN A 62 62.71 6.89 31.35
C GLN A 62 61.67 5.95 30.77
N ARG A 63 60.42 6.42 30.90
CA ARG A 63 59.17 5.82 30.46
C ARG A 63 59.29 5.35 29.01
N ASP A 64 58.81 4.13 28.77
CA ASP A 64 58.53 3.62 27.43
C ASP A 64 57.70 4.63 26.64
N THR A 65 58.29 5.19 25.60
CA THR A 65 57.58 5.82 24.49
C THR A 65 57.93 5.03 23.25
N ASP A 66 57.19 3.94 23.01
CA ASP A 66 57.07 3.34 21.69
C ASP A 66 56.44 4.37 20.74
N GLN A 67 57.23 4.85 19.79
CA GLN A 67 56.73 5.62 18.66
C GLN A 67 56.04 4.64 17.69
N ALA A 68 54.72 4.54 17.78
CA ALA A 68 53.91 3.73 16.88
C ALA A 68 53.94 4.29 15.45
N THR A 69 54.41 3.47 14.50
CA THR A 69 54.27 3.68 13.05
C THR A 69 52.80 3.95 12.69
N PRO A 70 52.47 4.92 11.82
CA PRO A 70 51.09 5.18 11.44
C PRO A 70 50.51 3.99 10.67
N ASP A 71 49.42 3.42 11.18
CA ASP A 71 48.70 2.32 10.55
C ASP A 71 48.11 2.78 9.20
N VAL A 72 48.68 2.25 8.11
CA VAL A 72 48.28 2.56 6.72
C VAL A 72 46.81 2.19 6.50
N CYS A 73 46.30 1.13 7.14
CA CYS A 73 44.90 0.73 7.01
C CYS A 73 43.96 1.76 7.66
N ALA A 74 44.38 2.38 8.77
CA ALA A 74 43.64 3.45 9.41
C ALA A 74 43.62 4.72 8.54
N LEU A 75 44.71 5.03 7.85
CA LEU A 75 44.78 6.15 6.90
C LEU A 75 43.84 5.95 5.69
N VAL A 76 43.81 4.74 5.12
CA VAL A 76 42.86 4.40 4.04
C VAL A 76 41.42 4.52 4.53
N HIS A 77 41.12 3.98 5.71
CA HIS A 77 39.78 4.07 6.30
C HIS A 77 39.35 5.53 6.55
N ALA A 78 40.25 6.37 7.08
CA ALA A 78 39.99 7.79 7.28
C ALA A 78 39.70 8.52 5.95
N HIS A 79 40.43 8.19 4.90
CA HIS A 79 40.20 8.74 3.56
C HIS A 79 38.84 8.32 2.99
N LEU A 80 38.43 7.06 3.16
CA LEU A 80 37.12 6.55 2.75
C LEU A 80 35.99 7.24 3.52
N VAL A 81 36.14 7.43 4.83
CA VAL A 81 35.14 8.12 5.65
C VAL A 81 34.97 9.57 5.21
N ARG A 82 36.06 10.25 4.89
CA ARG A 82 36.03 11.65 4.41
C ARG A 82 35.40 11.78 3.02
N SER A 83 35.64 10.82 2.13
CA SER A 83 35.16 10.87 0.73
C SER A 83 33.72 10.38 0.57
N LEU A 84 33.32 9.32 1.28
CA LEU A 84 32.03 8.64 1.08
C LEU A 84 31.06 8.80 2.27
N GLY A 85 31.54 9.29 3.41
CA GLY A 85 30.79 9.43 4.65
C GLY A 85 30.78 8.15 5.49
N ALA A 86 30.88 8.32 6.82
CA ALA A 86 31.02 7.22 7.79
C ALA A 86 29.93 6.13 7.68
N ASN A 87 28.67 6.53 7.38
CA ASN A 87 27.55 5.59 7.27
C ASN A 87 27.63 4.68 6.04
N ARG A 88 28.18 5.18 4.92
CA ARG A 88 28.37 4.36 3.73
C ARG A 88 29.54 3.40 3.93
N VAL A 89 30.66 3.88 4.47
CA VAL A 89 31.84 3.05 4.75
C VAL A 89 31.48 1.91 5.71
N ARG A 90 30.83 2.21 6.84
CA ARG A 90 30.38 1.20 7.82
C ARG A 90 29.44 0.14 7.26
N ARG A 91 28.71 0.44 6.18
CA ARG A 91 27.79 -0.52 5.54
C ARG A 91 28.53 -1.64 4.82
N TYR A 92 29.73 -1.35 4.29
CA TYR A 92 30.51 -2.28 3.49
C TYR A 92 31.77 -2.77 4.23
N LEU A 93 32.46 -1.86 4.92
CA LEU A 93 33.56 -2.16 5.83
C LEU A 93 32.99 -2.28 7.25
N ASN A 94 32.56 -3.48 7.61
CA ASN A 94 32.00 -3.81 8.91
C ASN A 94 32.87 -4.88 9.61
N GLU A 95 32.42 -5.40 10.75
CA GLU A 95 33.14 -6.43 11.53
C GLU A 95 33.42 -7.73 10.75
N ARG A 96 32.81 -7.91 9.56
CA ARG A 96 33.02 -9.06 8.67
C ARG A 96 34.01 -8.78 7.54
N THR A 97 34.70 -7.65 7.60
CA THR A 97 35.72 -7.25 6.64
C THR A 97 36.95 -6.75 7.36
N GLN A 98 38.13 -7.20 6.92
CA GLN A 98 39.40 -6.73 7.45
C GLN A 98 40.26 -6.19 6.32
N MET A 99 40.96 -5.10 6.57
CA MET A 99 42.00 -4.60 5.68
C MET A 99 43.34 -4.87 6.37
N ARG A 100 44.26 -5.50 5.65
CA ARG A 100 45.61 -5.79 6.14
C ARG A 100 46.62 -5.27 5.13
N GLN A 101 47.69 -4.66 5.61
CA GLN A 101 48.85 -4.37 4.79
C GLN A 101 49.75 -5.60 4.78
N LEU A 102 50.17 -6.03 3.60
CA LEU A 102 51.13 -7.10 3.41
C LEU A 102 52.55 -6.53 3.36
N ASP A 103 53.54 -7.34 3.73
CA ASP A 103 54.97 -6.95 3.78
C ASP A 103 55.52 -6.52 2.40
N ASP A 104 54.85 -6.91 1.31
CA ASP A 104 55.17 -6.51 -0.06
C ASP A 104 54.62 -5.12 -0.45
N GLY A 105 54.01 -4.40 0.49
CA GLY A 105 53.44 -3.07 0.28
C GLY A 105 52.05 -3.07 -0.36
N SER A 106 51.42 -4.24 -0.57
CA SER A 106 50.05 -4.35 -1.07
C SER A 106 49.01 -4.33 0.07
N ILE A 107 47.76 -3.94 -0.25
CA ILE A 107 46.66 -3.94 0.72
C ILE A 107 45.71 -5.10 0.39
N GLU A 108 45.55 -6.01 1.34
CA GLU A 108 44.62 -7.13 1.25
C GLU A 108 43.29 -6.78 1.94
N ILE A 109 42.19 -7.02 1.25
CA ILE A 109 40.82 -6.83 1.75
C ILE A 109 40.19 -8.21 1.89
N CYS A 110 39.93 -8.59 3.14
CA CYS A 110 39.33 -9.85 3.50
C CYS A 110 37.84 -9.68 3.82
N ALA A 111 36.99 -10.60 3.37
CA ALA A 111 35.60 -10.70 3.84
C ALA A 111 35.15 -12.15 4.02
N GLY A 112 34.15 -12.36 4.89
CA GLY A 112 33.63 -13.70 5.21
C GLY A 112 32.95 -14.47 4.05
N ASP A 113 32.47 -13.75 3.02
CA ASP A 113 31.78 -14.33 1.87
C ASP A 113 32.24 -13.70 0.55
N ALA A 114 32.36 -14.51 -0.51
CA ALA A 114 32.74 -14.06 -1.85
C ALA A 114 31.79 -13.00 -2.44
N PHE A 115 30.49 -13.05 -2.09
CA PHE A 115 29.50 -12.06 -2.49
C PHE A 115 29.79 -10.66 -1.91
N THR A 116 30.29 -10.61 -0.67
CA THR A 116 30.63 -9.35 0.01
C THR A 116 31.86 -8.73 -0.62
N LEU A 117 32.87 -9.54 -1.00
CA LEU A 117 34.05 -9.06 -1.73
C LEU A 117 33.68 -8.50 -3.12
N ASP A 118 32.87 -9.20 -3.91
CA ASP A 118 32.41 -8.71 -5.23
C ASP A 118 31.65 -7.38 -5.10
N MET A 119 30.84 -7.23 -4.06
CA MET A 119 30.13 -5.97 -3.79
C MET A 119 31.06 -4.84 -3.36
N ILE A 120 32.11 -5.12 -2.57
CA ILE A 120 33.13 -4.13 -2.16
C ILE A 120 33.97 -3.72 -3.36
N GLU A 121 34.44 -4.67 -4.16
CA GLU A 121 35.22 -4.40 -5.36
C GLU A 121 34.44 -3.53 -6.35
N ARG A 122 33.18 -3.88 -6.65
CA ARG A 122 32.35 -3.13 -7.60
C ARG A 122 31.93 -1.73 -7.14
N ARG A 123 31.77 -1.51 -5.83
CA ARG A 123 31.20 -0.24 -5.31
C ARG A 123 32.20 0.65 -4.60
N LEU A 124 33.27 0.08 -4.05
CA LEU A 124 34.30 0.78 -3.29
C LEU A 124 35.68 0.64 -3.90
N GLY A 125 35.88 -0.18 -4.94
CA GLY A 125 37.20 -0.43 -5.54
C GLY A 125 37.95 0.85 -5.92
N ASP A 126 37.27 1.80 -6.56
CA ASP A 126 37.91 3.06 -6.97
C ASP A 126 38.26 3.96 -5.78
N ALA A 127 37.39 4.02 -4.78
CA ALA A 127 37.63 4.80 -3.57
C ALA A 127 38.73 4.17 -2.69
N LEU A 128 38.81 2.84 -2.64
CA LEU A 128 39.86 2.08 -1.97
C LEU A 128 41.21 2.30 -2.65
N ARG A 129 41.24 2.33 -3.99
CA ARG A 129 42.46 2.59 -4.75
C ARG A 129 42.99 4.00 -4.50
N ILE A 130 42.11 5.01 -4.50
CA ILE A 130 42.48 6.40 -4.21
C ILE A 130 42.96 6.54 -2.75
N GLY A 131 42.25 5.91 -1.81
CA GLY A 131 42.68 5.89 -0.40
C GLY A 131 44.03 5.21 -0.21
N ALA A 132 44.28 4.10 -0.91
CA ALA A 132 45.56 3.38 -0.88
C ALA A 132 46.70 4.17 -1.50
N GLN A 133 46.47 4.90 -2.60
CA GLN A 133 47.45 5.82 -3.22
C GLN A 133 47.88 6.89 -2.21
N PHE A 134 46.91 7.46 -1.49
CA PHE A 134 47.16 8.49 -0.50
C PHE A 134 47.91 7.95 0.73
N ALA A 135 47.59 6.74 1.17
CA ALA A 135 48.18 6.14 2.37
C ALA A 135 49.58 5.55 2.12
N LEU A 136 49.85 5.00 0.93
CA LEU A 136 51.13 4.39 0.57
C LEU A 136 52.08 5.35 -0.19
N GLY A 137 51.57 6.49 -0.67
CA GLY A 137 52.35 7.45 -1.46
C GLY A 137 52.77 6.94 -2.84
N THR A 138 52.14 5.88 -3.34
CA THR A 138 52.44 5.25 -4.63
C THR A 138 51.35 5.55 -5.65
N THR A 139 51.71 5.67 -6.93
CA THR A 139 50.75 5.96 -8.01
C THR A 139 49.87 4.76 -8.38
N GLU A 140 50.33 3.53 -8.13
CA GLU A 140 49.60 2.29 -8.43
C GLU A 140 49.66 1.29 -7.25
N PRO A 141 48.77 1.42 -6.25
CA PRO A 141 48.67 0.45 -5.17
C PRO A 141 48.00 -0.83 -5.65
N VAL A 142 48.59 -1.98 -5.30
CA VAL A 142 48.02 -3.30 -5.58
C VAL A 142 47.02 -3.65 -4.48
N LEU A 143 45.74 -3.84 -4.87
CA LEU A 143 44.68 -4.33 -3.98
C LEU A 143 44.46 -5.83 -4.23
N ARG A 144 44.52 -6.64 -3.17
CA ARG A 144 44.20 -8.07 -3.22
C ARG A 144 42.89 -8.34 -2.47
N TYR A 145 42.01 -9.15 -3.04
CA TYR A 145 40.74 -9.55 -2.42
C TYR A 145 40.78 -11.02 -2.05
N ARG A 146 40.54 -11.35 -0.78
CA ARG A 146 40.62 -12.73 -0.28
C ARG A 146 39.43 -13.10 0.59
N VAL A 147 38.87 -14.29 0.39
CA VAL A 147 37.86 -14.82 1.30
C VAL A 147 38.55 -15.36 2.54
N ASP A 148 38.15 -14.87 3.72
CA ASP A 148 38.66 -15.33 5.00
C ASP A 148 37.54 -16.08 5.75
N ALA A 149 37.71 -17.39 5.89
CA ALA A 149 36.73 -18.28 6.50
C ALA A 149 36.59 -18.05 8.02
N ASP A 150 37.59 -17.44 8.67
CA ASP A 150 37.54 -17.11 10.09
C ASP A 150 36.63 -15.89 10.39
N LEU A 151 36.25 -15.14 9.33
CA LEU A 151 35.26 -14.07 9.40
C LEU A 151 33.81 -14.58 9.21
N GLN A 152 33.62 -15.90 9.08
CA GLN A 152 32.29 -16.52 9.08
C GLN A 152 31.78 -16.67 10.53
N PRO A 153 30.51 -16.35 10.82
CA PRO A 153 30.02 -16.36 12.18
C PRO A 153 29.97 -17.79 12.74
N GLN A 154 30.84 -18.07 13.72
CA GLN A 154 30.70 -19.24 14.58
C GLN A 154 29.38 -19.15 15.36
N THR A 155 28.55 -20.18 15.21
CA THR A 155 27.25 -20.27 15.85
C THR A 155 27.43 -20.82 17.26
N GLN A 156 27.33 -19.98 18.30
CA GLN A 156 26.96 -20.42 19.65
C GLN A 156 26.43 -19.28 20.54
N GLN A 157 25.16 -19.45 20.92
CA GLN A 157 24.53 -19.16 22.22
C GLN A 157 24.96 -17.90 22.99
N GLY A 158 24.09 -16.90 22.91
CA GLY A 158 24.00 -15.80 23.87
C GLY A 158 22.76 -14.97 23.55
N ALA A 159 21.63 -15.31 24.16
CA ALA A 159 20.48 -14.44 24.14
C ALA A 159 20.83 -13.16 24.92
N ARG A 160 21.10 -12.06 24.21
CA ARG A 160 20.78 -10.68 24.61
C ARG A 160 20.92 -9.72 23.43
N GLU A 161 19.74 -9.27 23.01
CA GLU A 161 19.38 -8.03 22.31
C GLU A 161 20.51 -7.08 21.85
N ILE A 162 20.52 -6.83 20.54
CA ILE A 162 20.55 -5.45 20.04
C ILE A 162 19.45 -5.35 18.97
N ALA A 163 18.36 -4.68 19.33
CA ALA A 163 17.30 -4.27 18.42
C ALA A 163 17.78 -3.16 17.47
N PRO A 164 17.32 -3.11 16.20
CA PRO A 164 17.46 -1.93 15.37
C PRO A 164 16.45 -0.86 15.82
N GLN A 165 16.95 0.28 16.28
CA GLN A 165 16.15 1.49 16.44
C GLN A 165 16.05 2.22 15.10
N SER A 166 14.83 2.40 14.59
CA SER A 166 14.22 3.74 14.37
C SER A 166 12.81 3.64 13.79
N ASP A 167 11.90 4.37 14.43
CA ASP A 167 10.58 4.84 13.98
C ASP A 167 9.42 3.85 13.78
N ASP A 168 9.14 3.02 14.81
CA ASP A 168 7.84 2.32 14.95
C ASP A 168 7.14 2.56 16.32
N SER A 169 7.64 3.53 17.10
CA SER A 169 7.33 3.74 18.52
C SER A 169 5.92 4.28 18.84
N LYS A 170 5.02 4.40 17.86
CA LYS A 170 3.60 4.76 18.09
C LYS A 170 2.60 3.66 17.75
N LEU A 171 3.02 2.56 17.12
CA LEU A 171 2.16 1.40 16.82
C LEU A 171 2.39 0.23 17.79
N GLN A 172 3.48 0.25 18.57
CA GLN A 172 3.89 -0.85 19.43
C GLN A 172 3.30 -0.86 20.84
N THR A 173 2.69 0.22 21.33
CA THR A 173 2.14 0.28 22.70
C THR A 173 0.70 -0.21 22.86
N LEU A 174 -0.01 -0.54 21.77
CA LEU A 174 -1.38 -1.07 21.84
C LEU A 174 -1.49 -2.58 21.57
N SER A 175 -0.46 -3.23 21.02
CA SER A 175 -0.57 -4.62 20.52
C SER A 175 -0.10 -5.70 21.51
N ASN A 176 0.49 -5.34 22.65
CA ASN A 176 1.09 -6.32 23.58
C ASN A 176 0.32 -6.59 24.89
N ARG A 177 -0.98 -6.26 24.96
CA ARG A 177 -1.83 -6.63 26.11
C ARG A 177 -2.98 -7.60 25.85
N VAL A 178 -3.01 -8.26 24.69
CA VAL A 178 -3.95 -9.37 24.49
C VAL A 178 -3.21 -10.58 23.95
N ALA A 179 -2.63 -11.36 24.87
CA ALA A 179 -2.49 -12.79 24.61
C ALA A 179 -3.92 -13.32 24.41
N LEU A 180 -4.35 -13.42 23.16
CA LEU A 180 -5.63 -14.03 22.81
C LEU A 180 -5.61 -15.45 23.39
N PRO A 181 -6.53 -15.80 24.31
CA PRO A 181 -6.70 -17.20 24.67
C PRO A 181 -6.99 -17.96 23.37
N LYS A 182 -6.46 -19.18 23.24
CA LYS A 182 -6.89 -20.12 22.19
C LYS A 182 -8.40 -20.30 22.36
N GLN A 183 -9.17 -19.42 21.73
CA GLN A 183 -10.61 -19.56 21.67
C GLN A 183 -10.82 -20.81 20.82
N ASN A 184 -11.26 -21.87 21.48
CA ASN A 184 -12.22 -22.80 20.91
C ASN A 184 -13.40 -21.94 20.43
N ARG A 185 -13.25 -21.26 19.28
CA ARG A 185 -14.40 -20.75 18.55
C ARG A 185 -15.16 -22.01 18.18
N ALA A 186 -16.35 -22.18 18.76
CA ALA A 186 -17.37 -23.03 18.18
C ALA A 186 -17.30 -22.86 16.66
N PRO A 187 -17.33 -23.94 15.85
CA PRO A 187 -17.09 -23.83 14.43
C PRO A 187 -18.02 -22.74 13.89
N GLU A 188 -17.45 -21.60 13.50
CA GLU A 188 -18.20 -20.57 12.78
C GLU A 188 -18.86 -21.36 11.66
N ARG A 189 -20.21 -21.50 11.70
CA ARG A 189 -20.94 -22.30 10.74
C ARG A 189 -20.49 -21.83 9.37
N CYS A 190 -19.68 -22.65 8.70
CA CYS A 190 -19.09 -22.23 7.44
C CYS A 190 -20.24 -21.89 6.51
N PRO A 191 -20.25 -20.70 5.91
CA PRO A 191 -21.36 -20.28 5.08
C PRO A 191 -21.54 -21.31 3.96
N ARG A 192 -22.78 -21.79 3.83
CA ARG A 192 -23.17 -22.71 2.75
C ARG A 192 -23.31 -21.90 1.47
N LEU A 193 -22.75 -22.41 0.37
CA LEU A 193 -22.82 -21.71 -0.92
C LEU A 193 -24.28 -21.55 -1.37
N GLU A 194 -25.16 -22.49 -1.01
CA GLU A 194 -26.59 -22.46 -1.31
C GLU A 194 -27.33 -21.33 -0.56
N GLN A 195 -26.74 -20.75 0.49
CA GLN A 195 -27.30 -19.62 1.22
C GLN A 195 -26.80 -18.27 0.69
N PHE A 196 -25.96 -18.27 -0.34
CA PHE A 196 -25.49 -17.07 -0.99
C PHE A 196 -26.62 -16.50 -1.87
N VAL A 197 -27.08 -15.29 -1.55
CA VAL A 197 -28.14 -14.65 -2.32
C VAL A 197 -27.55 -14.12 -3.63
N VAL A 198 -28.07 -14.62 -4.75
CA VAL A 198 -27.55 -14.31 -6.09
C VAL A 198 -28.41 -13.22 -6.74
N GLY A 199 -27.77 -12.14 -7.17
CA GLY A 199 -28.35 -11.05 -7.95
C GLY A 199 -27.49 -10.72 -9.16
N ALA A 200 -27.87 -9.68 -9.92
CA ALA A 200 -27.16 -9.32 -11.14
C ALA A 200 -25.68 -8.96 -10.89
N SER A 201 -25.39 -8.30 -9.77
CA SER A 201 -24.04 -7.80 -9.42
C SER A 201 -23.04 -8.88 -8.99
N ASN A 202 -23.50 -10.07 -8.59
CA ASN A 202 -22.65 -11.14 -8.07
C ASN A 202 -22.84 -12.50 -8.77
N ARG A 203 -23.80 -12.61 -9.70
CA ARG A 203 -24.12 -13.86 -10.42
C ARG A 203 -22.92 -14.46 -11.14
N LEU A 204 -22.15 -13.65 -11.87
CA LEU A 204 -21.01 -14.17 -12.62
C LEU A 204 -19.96 -14.78 -11.68
N ALA A 205 -19.67 -14.12 -10.55
CA ALA A 205 -18.71 -14.64 -9.57
C ALA A 205 -19.21 -15.92 -8.90
N TYR A 206 -20.50 -15.96 -8.56
CA TYR A 206 -21.13 -17.15 -7.98
C TYR A 206 -21.04 -18.35 -8.92
N GLU A 207 -21.48 -18.21 -10.17
CA GLU A 207 -21.44 -19.31 -11.15
C GLU A 207 -20.01 -19.74 -11.47
N SER A 208 -19.07 -18.80 -11.58
CA SER A 208 -17.66 -19.10 -11.85
C SER A 208 -17.03 -19.94 -10.74
N VAL A 209 -17.29 -19.59 -9.48
CA VAL A 209 -16.78 -20.34 -8.32
C VAL A 209 -17.46 -21.70 -8.19
N LYS A 210 -18.78 -21.76 -8.39
CA LYS A 210 -19.55 -23.00 -8.37
C LYS A 210 -19.06 -23.97 -9.44
N GLN A 211 -18.93 -23.51 -10.69
CA GLN A 211 -18.44 -24.29 -11.82
C GLN A 211 -17.01 -24.77 -11.59
N CYS A 212 -16.11 -23.92 -11.07
CA CYS A 212 -14.74 -24.33 -10.75
C CYS A 212 -14.71 -25.53 -9.80
N VAL A 213 -15.57 -25.54 -8.78
CA VAL A 213 -15.67 -26.61 -7.79
C VAL A 213 -16.34 -27.87 -8.37
N GLU A 214 -17.44 -27.71 -9.11
CA GLU A 214 -18.26 -28.80 -9.67
C GLU A 214 -17.66 -29.47 -10.90
N ALA A 215 -16.81 -28.77 -11.67
CA ALA A 215 -16.21 -29.31 -12.88
C ALA A 215 -15.50 -30.64 -12.63
N SER A 216 -15.62 -31.58 -13.58
CA SER A 216 -14.96 -32.89 -13.50
C SER A 216 -13.44 -32.76 -13.58
N SER A 217 -12.94 -31.95 -14.50
CA SER A 217 -11.51 -31.62 -14.61
C SER A 217 -11.15 -30.33 -13.85
N PRO A 218 -9.89 -30.20 -13.38
CA PRO A 218 -9.38 -28.95 -12.87
C PRO A 218 -9.36 -27.90 -14.00
N GLY A 219 -9.98 -26.75 -13.75
CA GLY A 219 -10.01 -25.63 -14.70
C GLY A 219 -8.93 -24.59 -14.43
N ALA A 220 -8.98 -23.49 -15.18
CA ALA A 220 -8.16 -22.32 -14.92
C ALA A 220 -8.43 -21.74 -13.51
N PRO A 221 -7.44 -21.09 -12.88
CA PRO A 221 -7.63 -20.40 -11.60
C PRO A 221 -8.75 -19.37 -11.69
N VAL A 222 -9.54 -19.24 -10.63
CA VAL A 222 -10.59 -18.20 -10.53
C VAL A 222 -10.10 -17.10 -9.62
N PHE A 223 -10.07 -15.86 -10.11
CA PHE A 223 -9.71 -14.68 -9.34
C PHE A 223 -10.93 -13.78 -9.17
N VAL A 224 -11.43 -13.67 -7.95
CA VAL A 224 -12.57 -12.83 -7.58
C VAL A 224 -12.09 -11.51 -7.01
N HIS A 225 -12.56 -10.39 -7.53
CA HIS A 225 -12.25 -9.07 -6.95
C HIS A 225 -13.47 -8.17 -6.81
N GLY A 226 -13.40 -7.21 -5.91
CA GLY A 226 -14.49 -6.27 -5.64
C GLY A 226 -14.24 -5.50 -4.35
N VAL A 227 -15.03 -4.47 -4.06
CA VAL A 227 -14.84 -3.66 -2.85
C VAL A 227 -15.03 -4.49 -1.56
N CYS A 228 -14.61 -3.94 -0.42
CA CYS A 228 -14.77 -4.63 0.86
C CYS A 228 -16.25 -4.92 1.14
N GLY A 229 -16.55 -6.10 1.69
CA GLY A 229 -17.90 -6.45 2.13
C GLY A 229 -18.90 -6.81 1.03
N VAL A 230 -18.49 -7.08 -0.21
CA VAL A 230 -19.38 -7.60 -1.29
C VAL A 230 -19.61 -9.12 -1.27
N GLY A 231 -19.01 -9.84 -0.33
CA GLY A 231 -19.21 -11.30 -0.18
C GLY A 231 -18.09 -12.20 -0.70
N LYS A 232 -16.90 -11.66 -1.01
CA LYS A 232 -15.72 -12.45 -1.45
C LYS A 232 -15.38 -13.61 -0.50
N THR A 233 -15.21 -13.32 0.79
CA THR A 233 -14.94 -14.32 1.83
C THR A 233 -16.06 -15.36 1.96
N HIS A 234 -17.32 -14.93 1.86
CA HIS A 234 -18.47 -15.82 1.90
C HIS A 234 -18.40 -16.83 0.75
N LEU A 235 -18.12 -16.34 -0.46
CA LEU A 235 -18.03 -17.14 -1.67
C LEU A 235 -16.88 -18.17 -1.59
N LEU A 236 -15.68 -17.76 -1.17
CA LEU A 236 -14.53 -18.66 -1.01
C LEU A 236 -14.77 -19.73 0.07
N ARG A 237 -15.31 -19.34 1.23
CA ARG A 237 -15.64 -20.31 2.29
C ARG A 237 -16.73 -21.28 1.83
N GLY A 238 -17.75 -20.79 1.14
CA GLY A 238 -18.80 -21.62 0.53
C GLY A 238 -18.25 -22.63 -0.47
N ALA A 239 -17.30 -22.22 -1.32
CA ALA A 239 -16.61 -23.10 -2.26
C ALA A 239 -15.88 -24.24 -1.55
N THR A 240 -15.19 -23.96 -0.45
CA THR A 240 -14.49 -25.00 0.31
C THR A 240 -15.43 -26.03 0.92
N LEU A 241 -16.60 -25.59 1.39
CA LEU A 241 -17.61 -26.49 1.94
C LEU A 241 -18.25 -27.33 0.84
N LEU A 242 -18.59 -26.72 -0.30
CA LEU A 242 -19.14 -27.42 -1.46
C LEU A 242 -18.16 -28.50 -1.97
N ALA A 243 -16.87 -28.18 -2.09
CA ALA A 243 -15.86 -29.13 -2.54
C ALA A 243 -15.80 -30.38 -1.64
N ARG A 244 -15.81 -30.18 -0.31
CA ARG A 244 -15.82 -31.29 0.66
C ARG A 244 -17.10 -32.12 0.60
N ARG A 245 -18.23 -31.49 0.26
CA ARG A 245 -19.52 -32.17 0.11
C ARG A 245 -19.57 -33.02 -1.17
N LEU A 246 -19.09 -32.48 -2.29
CA LEU A 246 -19.09 -33.18 -3.58
C LEU A 246 -18.07 -34.32 -3.64
N ARG A 247 -16.91 -34.12 -3.00
CA ARG A 247 -15.83 -35.11 -2.95
C ARG A 247 -15.41 -35.34 -1.49
N PRO A 248 -16.09 -36.25 -0.77
CA PRO A 248 -15.67 -36.65 0.56
C PRO A 248 -14.23 -37.17 0.54
N GLY A 249 -13.34 -36.54 1.31
CA GLY A 249 -11.90 -36.88 1.34
C GLY A 249 -10.98 -35.96 0.51
N CYS A 250 -11.53 -35.00 -0.24
CA CYS A 250 -10.69 -34.03 -0.93
C CYS A 250 -9.92 -33.11 0.04
N LYS A 251 -8.66 -32.82 -0.29
CA LYS A 251 -7.75 -31.97 0.48
C LYS A 251 -7.99 -30.51 0.12
N VAL A 252 -8.81 -29.86 0.95
CA VAL A 252 -9.21 -28.45 0.75
C VAL A 252 -8.59 -27.55 1.80
N ARG A 253 -7.97 -26.45 1.35
CA ARG A 253 -7.40 -25.44 2.25
C ARG A 253 -7.94 -24.05 1.94
N TYR A 254 -8.41 -23.37 2.98
CA TYR A 254 -8.69 -21.93 2.99
C TYR A 254 -7.63 -21.22 3.84
N THR A 255 -7.14 -20.09 3.36
CA THR A 255 -6.25 -19.19 4.11
C THR A 255 -6.48 -17.75 3.67
N THR A 256 -6.14 -16.77 4.52
CA THR A 256 -6.01 -15.38 4.08
C THR A 256 -4.57 -15.09 3.67
N GLY A 257 -4.33 -14.05 2.88
CA GLY A 257 -3.00 -13.60 2.52
C GLY A 257 -2.17 -13.19 3.74
N GLU A 258 -2.81 -12.59 4.75
CA GLU A 258 -2.20 -12.28 6.03
C GLU A 258 -1.80 -13.55 6.80
N ALA A 259 -2.73 -14.51 6.95
CA ALA A 259 -2.45 -15.76 7.65
C ALA A 259 -1.36 -16.59 6.94
N PHE A 260 -1.34 -16.57 5.61
CA PHE A 260 -0.28 -17.18 4.81
C PHE A 260 1.06 -16.50 5.10
N THR A 261 1.10 -15.17 5.08
CA THR A 261 2.31 -14.40 5.41
C THR A 261 2.83 -14.76 6.79
N ASN A 262 1.98 -14.70 7.81
CA ASN A 262 2.37 -14.94 9.19
C ASN A 262 2.86 -16.38 9.39
N ALA A 263 2.21 -17.35 8.75
CA ALA A 263 2.65 -18.75 8.77
C ALA A 263 4.01 -18.94 8.09
N PHE A 264 4.27 -18.26 6.98
CA PHE A 264 5.55 -18.32 6.27
C PHE A 264 6.68 -17.65 7.07
N VAL A 265 6.44 -16.45 7.61
CA VAL A 265 7.41 -15.74 8.45
C VAL A 265 7.76 -16.58 9.68
N ASN A 266 6.78 -17.21 10.32
CA ASN A 266 7.04 -18.10 11.45
C ASN A 266 7.82 -19.36 11.02
N ALA A 267 7.56 -19.90 9.83
CA ALA A 267 8.31 -21.04 9.30
C ALA A 267 9.78 -20.69 9.04
N ILE A 268 10.06 -19.48 8.52
CA ILE A 268 11.44 -18.98 8.38
C ILE A 268 12.10 -18.86 9.76
N ARG A 269 11.43 -18.20 10.72
CA ARG A 269 11.98 -17.98 12.06
C ARG A 269 12.30 -19.27 12.79
N THR A 270 11.47 -20.30 12.61
CA THR A 270 11.63 -21.62 13.24
C THR A 270 12.43 -22.61 12.40
N ARG A 271 12.93 -22.20 11.22
CA ARG A 271 13.62 -23.07 10.25
C ARG A 271 12.79 -24.29 9.83
N THR A 272 11.47 -24.13 9.71
CA THR A 272 10.50 -25.18 9.34
C THR A 272 9.81 -24.93 7.99
N VAL A 273 10.51 -24.32 7.03
CA VAL A 273 9.95 -23.97 5.71
C VAL A 273 9.43 -25.19 4.94
N GLU A 274 10.12 -26.33 5.02
CA GLU A 274 9.65 -27.58 4.39
C GLU A 274 8.31 -28.07 4.96
N ALA A 275 8.14 -27.97 6.28
CA ALA A 275 6.89 -28.32 6.94
C ALA A 275 5.75 -27.37 6.53
N PHE A 276 6.07 -26.10 6.28
CA PHE A 276 5.11 -25.15 5.71
C PHE A 276 4.72 -25.56 4.28
N GLN A 277 5.68 -25.83 3.40
CA GLN A 277 5.43 -26.26 2.02
C GLN A 277 4.60 -27.54 1.94
N LYS A 278 4.89 -28.52 2.81
CA LYS A 278 4.17 -29.80 2.87
C LYS A 278 2.66 -29.62 3.11
N LYS A 279 2.24 -28.55 3.81
CA LYS A 279 0.81 -28.23 4.03
C LYS A 279 0.07 -27.85 2.75
N TYR A 280 0.79 -27.42 1.72
CA TYR A 280 0.23 -27.00 0.44
C TYR A 280 0.47 -28.02 -0.68
N ARG A 281 1.18 -29.12 -0.43
CA ARG A 281 1.39 -30.18 -1.43
C ARG A 281 0.16 -31.08 -1.53
N GLY A 282 -0.21 -31.44 -2.76
CA GLY A 282 -1.30 -32.39 -3.04
C GLY A 282 -2.67 -31.91 -2.55
N LEU A 283 -2.92 -30.60 -2.55
CA LEU A 283 -4.25 -30.05 -2.34
C LEU A 283 -5.09 -30.22 -3.61
N ASP A 284 -6.38 -30.52 -3.45
CA ASP A 284 -7.34 -30.57 -4.55
C ASP A 284 -7.99 -29.20 -4.80
N LEU A 285 -8.08 -28.38 -3.75
CA LEU A 285 -8.59 -27.01 -3.79
C LEU A 285 -7.84 -26.11 -2.80
N LEU A 286 -7.31 -25.00 -3.31
CA LEU A 286 -6.72 -23.91 -2.53
C LEU A 286 -7.55 -22.63 -2.72
N CYS A 287 -8.04 -22.10 -1.60
CA CYS A 287 -8.69 -20.79 -1.54
C CYS A 287 -7.82 -19.80 -0.75
N ILE A 288 -7.46 -18.68 -1.37
CA ILE A 288 -6.72 -17.60 -0.70
C ILE A 288 -7.54 -16.30 -0.74
N ASP A 289 -7.89 -15.81 0.44
CA ASP A 289 -8.59 -14.54 0.62
C ASP A 289 -7.62 -13.37 0.79
N ASP A 290 -8.07 -12.14 0.55
CA ASP A 290 -7.32 -10.91 0.80
C ASP A 290 -5.87 -10.89 0.24
N ILE A 291 -5.68 -11.31 -1.02
CA ILE A 291 -4.36 -11.35 -1.68
C ILE A 291 -3.62 -10.00 -1.65
N HIS A 292 -4.36 -8.90 -1.72
CA HIS A 292 -3.81 -7.55 -1.62
C HIS A 292 -2.99 -7.30 -0.34
N LEU A 293 -3.23 -8.03 0.75
CA LEU A 293 -2.47 -7.92 2.02
C LEU A 293 -1.06 -8.53 1.95
N MET A 294 -0.73 -9.21 0.85
CA MET A 294 0.61 -9.77 0.58
C MET A 294 1.47 -8.81 -0.26
N ALA A 295 0.90 -7.71 -0.75
CA ALA A 295 1.61 -6.69 -1.51
C ALA A 295 2.81 -6.13 -0.74
N GLY A 296 3.93 -5.92 -1.45
CA GLY A 296 5.20 -5.47 -0.87
C GLY A 296 6.00 -6.53 -0.10
N LYS A 297 5.44 -7.71 0.22
CA LYS A 297 6.12 -8.79 0.94
C LYS A 297 6.80 -9.77 -0.02
N GLN A 298 7.93 -9.36 -0.60
CA GLN A 298 8.61 -10.06 -1.70
C GLN A 298 8.88 -11.56 -1.44
N ALA A 299 9.45 -11.91 -0.28
CA ALA A 299 9.74 -13.30 0.06
C ALA A 299 8.45 -14.16 0.12
N THR A 300 7.38 -13.61 0.70
CA THR A 300 6.08 -14.30 0.78
C THR A 300 5.42 -14.46 -0.59
N GLN A 301 5.54 -13.44 -1.45
CA GLN A 301 5.04 -13.51 -2.83
C GLN A 301 5.80 -14.55 -3.65
N HIS A 302 7.12 -14.63 -3.50
CA HIS A 302 7.92 -15.64 -4.17
C HIS A 302 7.52 -17.06 -3.76
N GLU A 303 7.34 -17.32 -2.46
CA GLU A 303 6.87 -18.62 -1.98
C GLU A 303 5.47 -18.97 -2.50
N LEU A 304 4.56 -17.98 -2.52
CA LEU A 304 3.22 -18.17 -3.09
C LEU A 304 3.28 -18.54 -4.58
N LEU A 305 4.17 -17.92 -5.34
CA LEU A 305 4.36 -18.22 -6.76
C LEU A 305 4.82 -19.68 -6.97
N GLN A 306 5.75 -20.17 -6.14
CA GLN A 306 6.21 -21.56 -6.20
C GLN A 306 5.06 -22.54 -5.88
N ILE A 307 4.30 -22.27 -4.81
CA ILE A 307 3.14 -23.09 -4.42
C ILE A 307 2.08 -23.08 -5.52
N PHE A 308 1.78 -21.91 -6.09
CA PHE A 308 0.81 -21.75 -7.16
C PHE A 308 1.18 -22.58 -8.39
N ASN A 309 2.44 -22.53 -8.83
CA ASN A 309 2.92 -23.30 -9.98
C ASN A 309 2.81 -24.80 -9.71
N THR A 310 3.25 -25.25 -8.53
CA THR A 310 3.19 -26.67 -8.13
C THR A 310 1.76 -27.20 -8.13
N LEU A 311 0.83 -26.42 -7.58
CA LEU A 311 -0.58 -26.78 -7.51
C LEU A 311 -1.27 -26.75 -8.87
N SER A 312 -0.96 -25.74 -9.69
CA SER A 312 -1.53 -25.63 -11.05
C SER A 312 -1.10 -26.81 -11.92
N LEU A 313 0.17 -27.20 -11.87
CA LEU A 313 0.70 -28.37 -12.58
C LEU A 313 0.12 -29.69 -12.03
N GLY A 314 -0.16 -29.75 -10.73
CA GLY A 314 -0.77 -30.91 -10.07
C GLY A 314 -2.28 -31.05 -10.30
N GLY A 315 -2.91 -30.16 -11.08
CA GLY A 315 -4.36 -30.19 -11.31
C GLY A 315 -5.18 -29.77 -10.08
N ALA A 316 -4.62 -28.98 -9.17
CA ALA A 316 -5.38 -28.41 -8.08
C ALA A 316 -6.25 -27.25 -8.57
N ARG A 317 -7.46 -27.12 -8.02
CA ARG A 317 -8.30 -25.94 -8.24
C ARG A 317 -7.79 -24.80 -7.37
N ILE A 318 -7.68 -23.60 -7.92
CA ILE A 318 -7.19 -22.42 -7.20
C ILE A 318 -8.22 -21.31 -7.32
N ILE A 319 -8.71 -20.81 -6.18
CA ILE A 319 -9.64 -19.68 -6.09
C ILE A 319 -9.00 -18.59 -5.23
N LEU A 320 -8.91 -17.38 -5.77
CA LEU A 320 -8.24 -16.25 -5.14
C LEU A 320 -9.24 -15.11 -4.98
N ALA A 321 -9.12 -14.35 -3.89
CA ALA A 321 -9.91 -13.14 -3.68
C ALA A 321 -9.05 -11.93 -3.31
N SER A 322 -9.46 -10.76 -3.79
CA SER A 322 -8.78 -9.49 -3.53
C SER A 322 -9.73 -8.30 -3.58
N ASP A 323 -9.34 -7.18 -2.98
CA ASP A 323 -10.09 -5.92 -3.09
C ASP A 323 -9.88 -5.23 -4.45
N ALA A 324 -8.78 -5.54 -5.11
CA ALA A 324 -8.42 -4.96 -6.41
C ALA A 324 -8.11 -6.06 -7.45
N HIS A 325 -8.33 -5.71 -8.71
CA HIS A 325 -7.95 -6.53 -9.88
C HIS A 325 -6.44 -6.86 -9.83
N PRO A 326 -5.98 -8.04 -10.30
CA PRO A 326 -4.57 -8.45 -10.21
C PRO A 326 -3.55 -7.43 -10.72
N ARG A 327 -3.88 -6.74 -11.82
CA ARG A 327 -3.05 -5.67 -12.42
C ARG A 327 -3.05 -4.35 -11.64
N MET A 328 -4.01 -4.15 -10.74
CA MET A 328 -4.16 -2.92 -9.95
C MET A 328 -3.61 -3.07 -8.51
N ILE A 329 -3.19 -4.26 -8.10
CA ILE A 329 -2.60 -4.46 -6.78
C ILE A 329 -1.19 -3.87 -6.78
N ALA A 330 -1.02 -2.73 -6.12
CA ALA A 330 0.26 -2.06 -6.01
C ALA A 330 1.30 -2.96 -5.32
N ARG A 331 2.54 -3.01 -5.84
CA ARG A 331 3.65 -3.83 -5.29
C ARG A 331 3.36 -5.34 -5.25
N LEU A 332 2.49 -5.83 -6.14
CA LEU A 332 2.40 -7.25 -6.48
C LEU A 332 3.44 -7.59 -7.56
N ASP A 333 4.11 -8.71 -7.40
CA ASP A 333 5.04 -9.27 -8.37
C ASP A 333 4.36 -9.47 -9.74
N GLN A 334 5.08 -9.13 -10.82
CA GLN A 334 4.53 -9.20 -12.18
C GLN A 334 4.22 -10.65 -12.61
N ALA A 335 5.00 -11.63 -12.16
CA ALA A 335 4.74 -13.03 -12.48
C ALA A 335 3.44 -13.49 -11.79
N LEU A 336 3.22 -13.15 -10.53
CA LEU A 336 1.95 -13.43 -9.85
C LEU A 336 0.77 -12.74 -10.56
N SER A 337 0.91 -11.46 -10.89
CA SER A 337 -0.14 -10.70 -11.60
C SER A 337 -0.50 -11.35 -12.95
N SER A 338 0.50 -11.81 -13.70
CA SER A 338 0.33 -12.54 -14.95
C SER A 338 -0.39 -13.87 -14.75
N ARG A 339 0.03 -14.68 -13.76
CA ARG A 339 -0.59 -15.97 -13.44
C ARG A 339 -2.03 -15.84 -12.99
N PHE A 340 -2.35 -14.83 -12.18
CA PHE A 340 -3.72 -14.55 -11.74
C PHE A 340 -4.59 -14.09 -12.91
N SER A 341 -4.03 -13.31 -13.83
CA SER A 341 -4.73 -12.81 -15.02
C SER A 341 -4.88 -13.86 -16.12
N ALA A 342 -4.07 -14.93 -16.11
CA ALA A 342 -4.18 -16.04 -17.07
C ALA A 342 -5.40 -16.94 -16.81
N GLY A 343 -6.03 -16.80 -15.64
CA GLY A 343 -7.26 -17.49 -15.28
C GLY A 343 -8.51 -16.67 -15.54
N LEU A 344 -9.63 -17.11 -14.95
CA LEU A 344 -10.90 -16.40 -15.00
C LEU A 344 -10.91 -15.30 -13.93
N VAL A 345 -10.86 -14.04 -14.36
CA VAL A 345 -10.95 -12.88 -13.47
C VAL A 345 -12.37 -12.33 -13.47
N VAL A 346 -13.00 -12.30 -12.30
CA VAL A 346 -14.40 -11.89 -12.14
C VAL A 346 -14.53 -10.80 -11.09
N ARG A 347 -15.31 -9.77 -11.43
CA ARG A 347 -15.65 -8.69 -10.51
C ARG A 347 -16.97 -8.99 -9.78
N ILE A 348 -17.02 -8.70 -8.49
CA ILE A 348 -18.26 -8.58 -7.72
C ILE A 348 -18.52 -7.09 -7.50
N ASP A 349 -19.68 -6.64 -7.96
CA ASP A 349 -20.14 -5.28 -7.78
C ASP A 349 -20.97 -5.14 -6.51
N GLU A 350 -21.19 -3.89 -6.09
CA GLU A 350 -22.09 -3.59 -4.98
C GLU A 350 -23.50 -4.16 -5.23
N PRO A 351 -24.24 -4.54 -4.17
CA PRO A 351 -25.58 -5.08 -4.34
C PRO A 351 -26.52 -4.03 -4.94
N ASP A 352 -27.28 -4.43 -5.95
CA ASP A 352 -28.36 -3.60 -6.47
C ASP A 352 -29.52 -3.53 -5.47
N ALA A 353 -30.43 -2.58 -5.64
CA ALA A 353 -31.56 -2.38 -4.73
C ALA A 353 -32.43 -3.65 -4.56
N THR A 354 -32.53 -4.49 -5.59
CA THR A 354 -33.27 -5.75 -5.52
C THR A 354 -32.54 -6.77 -4.66
N LEU A 355 -31.25 -6.99 -4.93
CA LEU A 355 -30.42 -7.89 -4.15
C LEU A 355 -30.27 -7.43 -2.69
N ALA A 356 -30.14 -6.14 -2.44
CA ALA A 356 -30.04 -5.58 -1.10
C ALA A 356 -31.28 -5.89 -0.24
N ARG A 357 -32.49 -5.75 -0.81
CA ARG A 357 -33.73 -6.11 -0.12
C ARG A 357 -33.79 -7.59 0.22
N GLN A 358 -33.41 -8.46 -0.73
CA GLN A 358 -33.36 -9.90 -0.51
C GLN A 358 -32.32 -10.28 0.56
N LEU A 359 -31.16 -9.62 0.57
CA LEU A 359 -30.13 -9.80 1.59
C LEU A 359 -30.65 -9.39 2.97
N VAL A 360 -31.27 -8.22 3.11
CA VAL A 360 -31.84 -7.76 4.39
C VAL A 360 -32.90 -8.74 4.90
N ALA A 361 -33.82 -9.17 4.03
CA ALA A 361 -34.84 -10.16 4.39
C ALA A 361 -34.21 -11.51 4.82
N GLY A 362 -33.25 -12.01 4.05
CA GLY A 362 -32.57 -13.27 4.35
C GLY A 362 -31.73 -13.22 5.62
N ILE A 363 -31.05 -12.11 5.89
CA ILE A 363 -30.29 -11.90 7.13
C ILE A 363 -31.26 -11.80 8.32
N ALA A 364 -32.35 -11.05 8.18
CA ALA A 364 -33.37 -10.93 9.22
C ALA A 364 -33.96 -12.29 9.61
N MET A 365 -34.36 -13.10 8.61
CA MET A 365 -34.86 -14.45 8.84
C MET A 365 -33.84 -15.36 9.56
N LYS A 366 -32.54 -15.25 9.23
CA LYS A 366 -31.48 -16.01 9.93
C LYS A 366 -31.36 -15.63 11.41
N HIS A 367 -31.72 -14.40 11.76
CA HIS A 367 -31.78 -13.90 13.13
C HIS A 367 -33.16 -14.09 13.79
N GLY A 368 -34.11 -14.74 13.12
CA GLY A 368 -35.47 -14.96 13.64
C GLY A 368 -36.35 -13.71 13.62
N LEU A 369 -35.99 -12.70 12.81
CA LEU A 369 -36.80 -11.51 12.58
C LEU A 369 -37.63 -11.66 11.32
N THR A 370 -38.90 -11.30 11.41
CA THR A 370 -39.79 -11.11 10.26
C THR A 370 -40.03 -9.61 10.07
N LEU A 371 -39.32 -9.02 9.11
CA LEU A 371 -39.44 -7.61 8.76
C LEU A 371 -40.52 -7.42 7.69
N ASP A 372 -41.31 -6.36 7.81
CA ASP A 372 -42.23 -5.92 6.75
C ASP A 372 -41.46 -5.21 5.61
N GLU A 373 -42.07 -5.11 4.43
CA GLU A 373 -41.43 -4.47 3.27
C GLU A 373 -41.09 -2.99 3.56
N ALA A 374 -41.87 -2.33 4.41
CA ALA A 374 -41.61 -0.96 4.84
C ALA A 374 -40.32 -0.84 5.67
N ALA A 375 -40.09 -1.74 6.63
CA ALA A 375 -38.88 -1.82 7.44
C ALA A 375 -37.66 -2.17 6.59
N ILE A 376 -37.80 -3.14 5.67
CA ILE A 376 -36.73 -3.51 4.73
C ILE A 376 -36.32 -2.29 3.90
N ARG A 377 -37.30 -1.56 3.34
CA ARG A 377 -37.03 -0.34 2.57
C ARG A 377 -36.31 0.71 3.40
N VAL A 378 -36.75 0.97 4.64
CA VAL A 378 -36.09 1.93 5.54
C VAL A 378 -34.63 1.54 5.82
N ILE A 379 -34.34 0.25 6.01
CA ILE A 379 -32.97 -0.24 6.22
C ILE A 379 -32.13 0.01 4.96
N CYS A 380 -32.63 -0.37 3.78
CA CYS A 380 -31.92 -0.16 2.51
C CYS A 380 -31.66 1.33 2.22
N ASP A 381 -32.68 2.19 2.40
CA ASP A 381 -32.56 3.63 2.15
C ASP A 381 -31.53 4.27 3.09
N ARG A 382 -31.53 3.88 4.36
CA ARG A 382 -30.62 4.45 5.37
C ARG A 382 -29.18 3.97 5.22
N VAL A 383 -28.97 2.73 4.80
CA VAL A 383 -27.64 2.20 4.50
C VAL A 383 -27.06 2.84 3.22
N GLY A 384 -27.90 3.36 2.33
CA GLY A 384 -27.47 4.09 1.15
C GLY A 384 -27.02 3.19 0.00
N ILE A 385 -27.87 2.25 -0.40
CA ILE A 385 -27.62 1.35 -1.55
C ILE A 385 -27.29 2.16 -2.81
N GLY A 386 -26.22 1.79 -3.51
CA GLY A 386 -25.72 2.51 -4.69
C GLY A 386 -24.78 3.69 -4.39
N ARG A 387 -24.40 3.89 -3.12
CA ARG A 387 -23.45 4.93 -2.68
C ARG A 387 -22.25 4.37 -1.92
N GLY A 388 -21.79 3.15 -2.23
CA GLY A 388 -20.67 2.52 -1.52
C GLY A 388 -21.08 1.60 -0.36
N ALA A 389 -22.36 1.25 -0.25
CA ALA A 389 -22.87 0.40 0.81
C ALA A 389 -22.39 -1.04 0.67
N SER A 390 -21.87 -1.62 1.75
CA SER A 390 -21.43 -3.01 1.77
C SER A 390 -22.49 -3.94 2.36
N VAL A 391 -22.41 -5.25 2.05
CA VAL A 391 -23.30 -6.24 2.66
C VAL A 391 -23.10 -6.31 4.17
N ARG A 392 -21.90 -5.96 4.66
CA ARG A 392 -21.62 -5.86 6.11
C ARG A 392 -22.40 -4.73 6.78
N ASP A 393 -22.63 -3.62 6.06
CA ASP A 393 -23.43 -2.50 6.59
C ASP A 393 -24.91 -2.90 6.71
N LEU A 394 -25.43 -3.65 5.73
CA LEU A 394 -26.77 -4.22 5.79
C LEU A 394 -26.91 -5.23 6.94
N GLU A 395 -25.94 -6.13 7.10
CA GLU A 395 -25.92 -7.09 8.21
C GLU A 395 -25.86 -6.36 9.57
N GLY A 396 -25.03 -5.33 9.68
CA GLY A 396 -24.92 -4.51 10.88
C GLY A 396 -26.20 -3.74 11.22
N ALA A 397 -26.93 -3.25 10.21
CA ALA A 397 -28.22 -2.60 10.38
C ALA A 397 -29.29 -3.58 10.89
N VAL A 398 -29.39 -4.77 10.28
CA VAL A 398 -30.35 -5.80 10.72
C VAL A 398 -30.03 -6.30 12.13
N LEU A 399 -28.75 -6.52 12.44
CA LEU A 399 -28.34 -6.96 13.78
C LEU A 399 -28.69 -5.92 14.86
N GLN A 400 -28.64 -4.64 14.53
CA GLN A 400 -29.07 -3.59 15.45
C GLN A 400 -30.56 -3.54 15.65
N VAL A 401 -31.35 -3.66 14.58
CA VAL A 401 -32.80 -3.81 14.70
C VAL A 401 -33.12 -4.99 15.60
N HIS A 402 -32.45 -6.13 15.40
CA HIS A 402 -32.60 -7.31 16.26
C HIS A 402 -32.24 -7.03 17.72
N ALA A 403 -31.12 -6.34 17.97
CA ALA A 403 -30.69 -6.01 19.32
C ALA A 403 -31.69 -5.09 20.04
N VAL A 404 -32.20 -4.06 19.37
CA VAL A 404 -33.16 -3.11 19.94
C VAL A 404 -34.50 -3.77 20.18
N CYS A 405 -34.98 -4.60 19.26
CA CYS A 405 -36.20 -5.39 19.48
C CYS A 405 -36.07 -6.26 20.72
N ARG A 406 -34.96 -6.99 20.86
CA ARG A 406 -34.71 -7.81 22.05
C ARG A 406 -34.61 -7.05 23.36
N LEU A 407 -34.19 -5.78 23.33
CA LEU A 407 -34.14 -4.93 24.52
C LEU A 407 -35.53 -4.40 24.87
N LEU A 408 -36.35 -4.04 23.89
CA LEU A 408 -37.73 -3.58 24.09
C LEU A 408 -38.68 -4.73 24.48
N ASP A 409 -38.47 -5.93 23.95
CA ASP A 409 -39.23 -7.13 24.32
C ASP A 409 -38.92 -7.63 25.73
N ARG A 410 -37.82 -7.16 26.37
CA ARG A 410 -37.53 -7.50 27.78
C ARG A 410 -38.47 -6.77 28.75
N ASP A 411 -39.04 -5.64 28.34
CA ASP A 411 -39.99 -4.86 29.15
C ASP A 411 -41.43 -5.37 28.99
N SER A 412 -41.70 -6.17 27.96
CA SER A 412 -42.99 -6.83 27.74
C SER A 412 -42.88 -8.31 28.11
N SER A 413 -43.31 -8.64 29.32
CA SER A 413 -43.39 -9.98 29.89
C SER A 413 -44.40 -10.88 29.17
N SER A 414 -44.18 -11.20 27.89
CA SER A 414 -45.01 -12.13 27.13
C SER A 414 -44.19 -12.83 26.04
N GLU A 415 -43.98 -14.13 26.27
CA GLU A 415 -43.69 -15.24 25.36
C GLU A 415 -42.75 -15.03 24.15
N ARG A 416 -41.89 -16.03 23.95
CA ARG A 416 -40.90 -16.16 22.87
C ARG A 416 -41.55 -16.37 21.49
N GLY A 417 -42.43 -15.46 21.07
CA GLY A 417 -42.97 -15.36 19.72
C GLY A 417 -42.00 -14.61 18.80
N ALA A 418 -42.06 -14.89 17.50
CA ALA A 418 -41.28 -14.15 16.50
C ALA A 418 -41.57 -12.66 16.62
N VAL A 419 -40.53 -11.88 16.90
CA VAL A 419 -40.67 -10.42 16.99
C VAL A 419 -40.88 -9.91 15.58
N THR A 420 -41.98 -9.18 15.36
CA THR A 420 -42.27 -8.43 14.13
C THR A 420 -41.94 -6.96 14.36
N PRO A 421 -40.73 -6.49 14.05
CA PRO A 421 -40.38 -5.09 14.18
C PRO A 421 -41.12 -4.28 13.11
N THR A 422 -42.05 -3.42 13.52
CA THR A 422 -42.63 -2.40 12.64
C THR A 422 -41.58 -1.36 12.24
N ALA A 423 -41.77 -0.70 11.10
CA ALA A 423 -40.89 0.37 10.61
C ALA A 423 -40.60 1.50 11.63
N SER A 424 -41.47 1.73 12.63
CA SER A 424 -41.23 2.64 13.76
C SER A 424 -40.07 2.17 14.66
N HIS A 425 -40.05 0.90 15.05
CA HIS A 425 -38.99 0.28 15.85
C HIS A 425 -37.65 0.28 15.12
N VAL A 426 -37.67 0.06 13.80
CA VAL A 426 -36.46 0.17 12.95
C VAL A 426 -35.92 1.60 12.93
N ARG A 427 -36.79 2.60 12.78
CA ARG A 427 -36.38 4.01 12.81
C ARG A 427 -35.78 4.39 14.16
N GLN A 428 -36.38 3.94 15.27
CA GLN A 428 -35.86 4.17 16.61
C GLN A 428 -34.51 3.47 16.83
N ALA A 429 -34.40 2.19 16.43
CA ALA A 429 -33.16 1.42 16.54
C ALA A 429 -32.00 2.05 15.76
N MET A 430 -32.28 2.55 14.56
CA MET A 430 -31.29 3.19 13.70
C MET A 430 -30.99 4.64 14.11
N SER A 431 -31.87 5.28 14.90
CA SER A 431 -31.60 6.59 15.51
C SER A 431 -30.59 6.48 16.66
N LEU A 432 -30.58 5.38 17.42
CA LEU A 432 -29.62 5.16 18.51
C LEU A 432 -28.17 4.95 18.05
N ARG A 433 -27.95 4.61 16.77
CA ARG A 433 -26.62 4.38 16.18
C ARG A 433 -25.89 5.69 15.84
N CYS A 434 -26.65 6.73 15.55
CA CYS A 434 -26.18 8.09 15.31
C CYS A 434 -26.60 8.85 16.57
N GLY A 435 -25.75 8.88 17.60
CA GLY A 435 -26.05 9.64 18.80
C GLY A 435 -26.29 11.10 18.43
N GLU A 436 -27.56 11.44 18.21
CA GLU A 436 -28.11 12.76 18.00
C GLU A 436 -29.63 12.58 17.93
N ASP A 437 -30.30 12.99 19.01
CA ASP A 437 -31.65 13.48 18.93
C ASP A 437 -31.67 14.61 17.90
N THR A 438 -32.09 14.32 16.67
CA THR A 438 -32.62 15.37 15.81
C THR A 438 -33.50 14.76 14.73
N SER A 439 -34.78 14.98 14.93
CA SER A 439 -35.78 15.08 13.88
C SER A 439 -35.42 16.18 12.88
N ILE A 440 -34.50 15.93 11.94
CA ILE A 440 -34.50 16.56 10.62
C ILE A 440 -34.05 15.49 9.63
N GLN A 441 -34.81 15.36 8.54
CA GLN A 441 -34.47 14.55 7.38
C GLN A 441 -33.11 14.99 6.82
N SER A 442 -32.01 14.35 7.25
CA SER A 442 -30.68 14.65 6.73
C SER A 442 -30.55 14.10 5.32
N ARG A 443 -30.88 14.93 4.32
CA ARG A 443 -30.44 14.73 2.94
C ARG A 443 -28.91 14.59 2.96
N PRO A 444 -28.31 13.58 2.32
CA PRO A 444 -26.87 13.50 2.19
C PRO A 444 -26.37 14.66 1.33
N ILE A 445 -25.72 15.64 1.98
CA ILE A 445 -25.21 16.87 1.38
C ILE A 445 -24.09 16.52 0.39
N ALA A 446 -24.25 16.89 -0.89
CA ALA A 446 -23.19 16.68 -1.88
C ALA A 446 -22.10 17.75 -1.74
N LEU A 447 -20.86 17.39 -2.09
CA LEU A 447 -19.73 18.34 -2.07
C LEU A 447 -19.97 19.55 -3.01
N ASP A 448 -20.72 19.34 -4.09
CA ASP A 448 -21.08 20.39 -5.04
C ASP A 448 -22.06 21.42 -4.42
N ASP A 449 -22.95 20.98 -3.53
CA ASP A 449 -23.89 21.86 -2.85
C ASP A 449 -23.15 22.76 -1.85
N ILE A 450 -22.24 22.18 -1.05
CA ILE A 450 -21.34 22.92 -0.15
C ILE A 450 -20.57 23.99 -0.92
N THR A 451 -20.00 23.62 -2.06
CA THR A 451 -19.20 24.51 -2.89
C THR A 451 -20.05 25.65 -3.46
N ARG A 452 -21.25 25.35 -3.94
CA ARG A 452 -22.17 26.33 -4.51
C ARG A 452 -22.64 27.35 -3.47
N THR A 453 -23.06 26.87 -2.29
CA THR A 453 -23.53 27.73 -1.20
C THR A 453 -22.41 28.68 -0.75
N ILE A 454 -21.20 28.17 -0.54
CA ILE A 454 -20.06 29.00 -0.12
C ILE A 454 -19.65 30.00 -1.22
N CYS A 455 -19.69 29.60 -2.49
CA CYS A 455 -19.44 30.49 -3.62
C CYS A 455 -20.46 31.63 -3.70
N ALA A 456 -21.73 31.35 -3.44
CA ALA A 456 -22.80 32.35 -3.44
C ALA A 456 -22.61 33.35 -2.28
N GLU A 457 -22.43 32.84 -1.06
CA GLU A 457 -22.29 33.64 0.16
C GLU A 457 -21.03 34.52 0.16
N LEU A 458 -19.91 33.99 -0.33
CA LEU A 458 -18.67 34.75 -0.45
C LEU A 458 -18.53 35.48 -1.77
N SER A 459 -19.51 35.43 -2.68
CA SER A 459 -19.44 35.99 -4.03
C SER A 459 -18.09 35.70 -4.72
N VAL A 460 -17.74 34.41 -4.80
CA VAL A 460 -16.52 33.89 -5.45
C VAL A 460 -16.92 32.95 -6.59
N SER A 461 -16.32 33.10 -7.77
CA SER A 461 -16.60 32.21 -8.90
C SER A 461 -15.98 30.82 -8.69
N LEU A 462 -16.65 29.77 -9.19
CA LEU A 462 -16.11 28.40 -9.23
C LEU A 462 -14.78 28.32 -10.01
N GLY A 463 -14.60 29.19 -11.02
CA GLY A 463 -13.34 29.30 -11.77
C GLY A 463 -12.18 29.78 -10.91
N ASP A 464 -12.42 30.73 -10.01
CA ASP A 464 -11.40 31.29 -9.12
C ASP A 464 -10.95 30.28 -8.07
N LEU A 465 -11.86 29.42 -7.59
CA LEU A 465 -11.53 28.34 -6.67
C LEU A 465 -10.52 27.36 -7.27
N ARG A 466 -10.66 27.03 -8.55
CA ARG A 466 -9.74 26.15 -9.29
C ARG A 466 -8.44 26.84 -9.71
N GLY A 467 -8.44 28.17 -9.77
CA GLY A 467 -7.28 28.97 -10.18
C GLY A 467 -6.11 28.98 -9.19
N LYS A 468 -4.99 29.59 -9.59
CA LYS A 468 -3.82 29.83 -8.72
C LYS A 468 -3.93 31.11 -7.87
N GLY A 469 -5.05 31.83 -7.97
CA GLY A 469 -5.29 33.08 -7.24
C GLY A 469 -5.13 32.94 -5.73
N ARG A 470 -4.44 33.91 -5.13
CA ARG A 470 -4.12 34.00 -3.68
C ARG A 470 -4.87 35.13 -2.97
N GLN A 471 -5.94 35.65 -3.59
CA GLN A 471 -6.80 36.66 -2.95
C GLN A 471 -7.36 36.11 -1.63
N LYS A 472 -7.42 36.94 -0.59
CA LYS A 472 -7.81 36.53 0.77
C LYS A 472 -9.20 35.87 0.78
N LYS A 473 -10.16 36.44 0.04
CA LYS A 473 -11.51 35.91 -0.17
C LYS A 473 -11.54 34.49 -0.73
N VAL A 474 -10.74 34.22 -1.77
CA VAL A 474 -10.65 32.91 -2.43
C VAL A 474 -9.95 31.88 -1.54
N VAL A 475 -8.95 32.30 -0.77
CA VAL A 475 -8.27 31.44 0.21
C VAL A 475 -9.25 31.02 1.31
N LEU A 476 -10.00 31.97 1.87
CA LEU A 476 -11.03 31.70 2.88
C LEU A 476 -12.11 30.74 2.36
N ALA A 477 -12.59 30.94 1.14
CA ALA A 477 -13.58 30.06 0.52
C ALA A 477 -13.07 28.60 0.42
N ARG A 478 -11.82 28.40 -0.01
CA ARG A 478 -11.21 27.05 -0.06
C ARG A 478 -11.06 26.42 1.32
N GLU A 479 -10.69 27.21 2.32
CA GLU A 479 -10.57 26.74 3.71
C GLU A 479 -11.93 26.29 4.26
N LEU A 480 -12.98 27.10 4.05
CA LEU A 480 -14.35 26.80 4.47
C LEU A 480 -14.92 25.57 3.76
N ILE A 481 -14.77 25.47 2.43
CA ILE A 481 -15.20 24.29 1.67
C ILE A 481 -14.50 23.04 2.19
N THR A 482 -13.19 23.11 2.43
CA THR A 482 -12.42 21.98 2.93
C THR A 482 -12.88 21.57 4.33
N HIS A 483 -13.14 22.54 5.21
CA HIS A 483 -13.58 22.29 6.58
C HIS A 483 -14.98 21.65 6.61
N LEU A 484 -15.95 22.24 5.91
CA LEU A 484 -17.33 21.76 5.87
C LEU A 484 -17.44 20.45 5.11
N ALA A 485 -16.70 20.25 4.02
CA ALA A 485 -16.65 18.95 3.33
C ALA A 485 -16.15 17.83 4.25
N ARG A 486 -15.19 18.11 5.14
CA ARG A 486 -14.67 17.11 6.08
C ARG A 486 -15.60 16.83 7.27
N GLN A 487 -16.54 17.72 7.57
CA GLN A 487 -17.53 17.55 8.65
C GLN A 487 -18.84 16.95 8.13
N LEU A 488 -19.32 17.40 6.97
CA LEU A 488 -20.64 17.07 6.43
C LEU A 488 -20.61 15.96 5.39
N THR A 489 -19.42 15.54 4.91
CA THR A 489 -19.29 14.48 3.90
C THR A 489 -18.20 13.47 4.26
N SER A 490 -18.29 12.27 3.67
CA SER A 490 -17.29 11.21 3.79
C SER A 490 -16.09 11.37 2.85
N LYS A 491 -15.95 12.52 2.14
CA LYS A 491 -14.90 12.74 1.13
C LYS A 491 -13.51 12.85 1.74
N SER A 492 -12.55 12.21 1.10
CA SER A 492 -11.14 12.21 1.47
C SER A 492 -10.42 13.50 1.02
N PHE A 493 -9.29 13.83 1.65
CA PHE A 493 -8.49 15.00 1.25
C PHE A 493 -8.04 14.99 -0.23
N PRO A 494 -7.67 13.83 -0.83
CA PRO A 494 -7.41 13.75 -2.27
C PRO A 494 -8.62 14.10 -3.14
N GLU A 495 -9.82 13.64 -2.78
CA GLU A 495 -11.04 13.94 -3.54
C GLU A 495 -11.41 15.43 -3.44
N ILE A 496 -11.29 16.03 -2.25
CA ILE A 496 -11.51 17.47 -2.04
C ILE A 496 -10.47 18.28 -2.82
N ALA A 497 -9.20 17.86 -2.81
CA ALA A 497 -8.14 18.51 -3.58
C ALA A 497 -8.41 18.47 -5.09
N HIS A 498 -8.88 17.35 -5.60
CA HIS A 498 -9.25 17.21 -7.01
C HIS A 498 -10.38 18.17 -7.41
N MET A 499 -11.43 18.28 -6.59
CA MET A 499 -12.53 19.22 -6.84
C MET A 499 -12.07 20.68 -6.87
N LEU A 500 -11.16 21.05 -5.96
CA LEU A 500 -10.54 22.37 -5.88
C LEU A 500 -9.44 22.61 -6.94
N GLY A 501 -9.20 21.68 -7.86
CA GLY A 501 -8.20 21.81 -8.92
C GLY A 501 -6.74 21.76 -8.44
N ARG A 502 -6.47 21.05 -7.34
CA ARG A 502 -5.13 20.91 -6.74
C ARG A 502 -4.54 19.52 -6.96
N SER A 503 -3.34 19.47 -7.53
CA SER A 503 -2.58 18.23 -7.72
C SER A 503 -2.03 17.64 -6.42
N ASN A 504 -1.69 18.50 -5.45
CA ASN A 504 -1.09 18.09 -4.18
C ASN A 504 -2.08 18.21 -3.01
N HIS A 505 -2.54 17.08 -2.48
CA HIS A 505 -3.46 17.02 -1.33
C HIS A 505 -2.81 17.51 -0.01
N SER A 506 -1.48 17.50 0.09
CA SER A 506 -0.74 18.01 1.27
C SER A 506 -1.01 19.48 1.54
N THR A 507 -1.25 20.28 0.49
CA THR A 507 -1.60 21.71 0.63
C THR A 507 -2.97 21.89 1.28
N VAL A 508 -3.94 21.05 0.91
CA VAL A 508 -5.30 21.06 1.47
C VAL A 508 -5.28 20.62 2.94
N ILE A 509 -4.50 19.58 3.27
CA ILE A 509 -4.31 19.12 4.66
C ILE A 509 -3.70 20.24 5.53
N THR A 510 -2.69 20.93 5.01
CA THR A 510 -2.00 21.99 5.77
C THR A 510 -2.91 23.20 5.98
N ALA A 511 -3.69 23.58 4.95
CA ALA A 511 -4.70 24.64 5.06
C ALA A 511 -5.81 24.28 6.05
N ALA A 512 -6.31 23.04 6.02
CA ALA A 512 -7.34 22.58 6.96
C ALA A 512 -6.88 22.62 8.43
N LYS A 513 -5.62 22.25 8.69
CA LYS A 513 -5.03 22.37 10.04
C LYS A 513 -4.96 23.82 10.49
N ARG A 514 -4.39 24.71 9.66
CA ARG A 514 -4.31 26.15 9.95
C ARG A 514 -5.68 26.76 10.20
N PHE A 515 -6.68 26.40 9.41
CA PHE A 515 -8.05 26.89 9.59
C PHE A 515 -8.63 26.43 10.93
N LYS A 516 -8.41 25.16 11.32
CA LYS A 516 -8.84 24.63 12.62
C LYS A 516 -8.19 25.37 13.80
N ASP A 517 -6.90 25.69 13.69
CA ASP A 517 -6.18 26.45 14.71
C ASP A 517 -6.77 27.87 14.84
N ARG A 518 -7.04 28.54 13.72
CA ARG A 518 -7.70 29.86 13.69
C ARG A 518 -9.12 29.83 14.27
N LEU A 519 -9.84 28.74 14.02
CA LEU A 519 -11.19 28.51 14.54
C LEU A 519 -11.17 28.29 16.07
N SER A 520 -10.19 27.55 16.59
CA SER A 520 -9.99 27.38 18.04
C SER A 520 -9.56 28.67 18.76
N ALA A 521 -8.82 29.54 18.06
CA ALA A 521 -8.41 30.84 18.57
C ALA A 521 -9.51 31.92 18.45
N SER A 522 -10.72 31.57 17.98
CA SER A 522 -11.85 32.48 17.77
C SER A 522 -11.49 33.75 16.99
N GLN A 523 -10.60 33.62 16.00
CA GLN A 523 -10.18 34.77 15.20
C GLN A 523 -11.32 35.31 14.34
N SER A 524 -11.32 36.62 14.13
CA SER A 524 -12.24 37.28 13.22
C SER A 524 -11.83 37.09 11.76
N VAL A 525 -12.83 37.13 10.87
CA VAL A 525 -12.64 37.07 9.43
C VAL A 525 -11.98 38.36 8.93
N GLN A 526 -10.92 38.21 8.13
CA GLN A 526 -10.19 39.32 7.50
C GLN A 526 -9.95 38.97 6.02
N ALA A 527 -10.99 39.06 5.19
CA ALA A 527 -10.95 38.54 3.83
C ALA A 527 -11.60 39.43 2.76
N ASP A 528 -11.90 40.69 3.08
CA ASP A 528 -12.54 41.66 2.18
C ASP A 528 -13.86 41.07 1.64
N CYS A 529 -14.71 40.63 2.58
CA CYS A 529 -15.95 39.91 2.32
C CYS A 529 -17.10 40.41 3.21
N PRO A 530 -18.37 40.06 2.90
CA PRO A 530 -19.54 40.52 3.67
C PRO A 530 -19.51 40.15 5.16
N PHE A 531 -18.64 39.23 5.55
CA PHE A 531 -18.51 38.70 6.91
C PHE A 531 -17.25 39.18 7.63
N ASP A 532 -16.58 40.23 7.14
CA ASP A 532 -15.40 40.78 7.81
C ASP A 532 -15.73 41.25 9.24
N GLY A 533 -14.84 40.92 10.18
CA GLY A 533 -15.03 41.20 11.61
C GLY A 533 -15.87 40.16 12.37
N LEU A 534 -16.59 39.27 11.69
CA LEU A 534 -17.34 38.19 12.33
C LEU A 534 -16.38 37.10 12.86
N PRO A 535 -16.61 36.52 14.05
CA PRO A 535 -15.84 35.36 14.50
C PRO A 535 -15.99 34.17 13.55
N LEU A 536 -14.88 33.51 13.22
CA LEU A 536 -14.85 32.36 12.30
C LEU A 536 -15.79 31.21 12.73
N VAL A 537 -16.00 31.03 14.03
CA VAL A 537 -16.90 30.02 14.59
C VAL A 537 -18.34 30.31 14.16
N GLU A 538 -18.78 31.56 14.30
CA GLU A 538 -20.14 31.97 13.94
C GLU A 538 -20.36 31.91 12.43
N LEU A 539 -19.37 32.31 11.63
CA LEU A 539 -19.44 32.19 10.16
C LEU A 539 -19.61 30.72 9.76
N THR A 540 -18.84 29.82 10.37
CA THR A 540 -18.89 28.39 10.07
C THR A 540 -20.25 27.79 10.44
N GLN A 541 -20.83 28.19 11.57
CA GLN A 541 -22.16 27.75 12.00
C GLN A 541 -23.26 28.23 11.04
N ARG A 542 -23.26 29.51 10.66
CA ARG A 542 -24.23 30.07 9.71
C ARG A 542 -24.17 29.37 8.35
N LEU A 543 -22.96 29.15 7.83
CA LEU A 543 -22.76 28.44 6.57
C LEU A 543 -23.17 26.96 6.67
N THR A 544 -22.94 26.31 7.81
CA THR A 544 -23.40 24.93 8.04
C THR A 544 -24.93 24.83 7.98
N GLN A 545 -25.63 25.77 8.62
CA GLN A 545 -27.09 25.82 8.59
C GLN A 545 -27.62 26.10 7.18
N SER A 546 -27.02 27.04 6.45
CA SER A 546 -27.39 27.35 5.05
C SER A 546 -27.20 26.14 4.13
N VAL A 547 -26.12 25.39 4.31
CA VAL A 547 -25.84 24.13 3.57
C VAL A 547 -26.78 22.99 3.96
N GLN A 548 -27.31 22.97 5.17
CA GLN A 548 -28.27 21.94 5.62
C GLN A 548 -29.72 22.25 5.23
N GLN A 549 -30.05 23.53 4.99
CA GLN A 549 -31.40 23.98 4.64
C GLN A 549 -31.62 24.09 3.11
N GLY A 550 -30.56 24.31 2.32
CA GLY A 550 -30.59 24.27 0.86
C GLY A 550 -30.46 22.86 0.30
#